data_AF-A0AB36D049-F1
#
_entry.id   AF-A0AB36D049-F1
#
_cell.length_a   1.000
_cell.length_b   1.000
_cell.length_c   1.000
_cell.angle_alpha   90.00
_cell.angle_beta   90.00
_cell.angle_gamma   90.00
#
_symmetry.space_group_name_H-M   'P 1'
#
loop_
_entity.id
_entity.type
_entity.pdbx_description
1 polymer ?
#
loop_
_entity_poly.entity_id
_entity_poly.type
_entity_poly.pdbx_seq_one_letter_code
_entity_poly.pdbx_strand_id
1 'polypeptide(L)'
;MDNGKQGKRHAARSGSINWPGTLLNGRPRQRKDVLFQLRTRSSHELWLVIVDASASTRRHQALSDAKGLLAQVFDDAYRQRARLALLTASGQAPKWQVQGLKASAGLRAWLDGLGAGGGTPLLAALGEAGRWLAARKKRFPAEQQRLLLVTDGRLKDWPGLPVLDCPGLLIDIERGPIRLGRARQMAAELQADYRHIDELVSG
;
A
#
# COMPACT_ATOMS: atom_id res chain seq x y z
N MET A 1 23.43 34.98 -27.30
CA MET A 1 24.54 34.22 -26.70
C MET A 1 23.91 33.32 -25.66
N ASP A 2 23.63 32.07 -26.06
CA ASP A 2 22.88 31.10 -25.26
C ASP A 2 23.85 30.02 -24.78
N ASN A 3 23.94 29.80 -23.47
CA ASN A 3 24.90 28.88 -22.86
C ASN A 3 24.19 28.05 -21.78
N GLY A 4 23.47 27.02 -22.22
CA GLY A 4 22.86 26.02 -21.35
C GLY A 4 23.68 24.72 -21.31
N LYS A 5 24.54 24.57 -20.30
CA LYS A 5 25.30 23.35 -20.01
C LYS A 5 24.34 22.18 -19.68
N GLN A 6 24.09 21.27 -20.63
CA GLN A 6 23.52 19.95 -20.33
C GLN A 6 24.62 18.89 -20.30
N GLY A 7 24.80 18.30 -19.12
CA GLY A 7 25.78 17.26 -18.85
C GLY A 7 25.60 16.01 -19.72
N LYS A 8 26.72 15.39 -20.07
CA LYS A 8 26.82 14.18 -20.88
C LYS A 8 25.96 13.05 -20.29
N ARG A 9 24.92 12.65 -21.03
CA ARG A 9 24.11 11.46 -20.72
C ARG A 9 24.92 10.22 -21.05
N HIS A 10 25.34 9.47 -20.02
CA HIS A 10 26.00 8.18 -20.19
C HIS A 10 25.05 7.17 -20.87
N ALA A 11 25.46 6.67 -22.04
CA ALA A 11 24.74 5.63 -22.76
C ALA A 11 24.87 4.28 -22.03
N ALA A 12 23.74 3.74 -21.57
CA ALA A 12 23.70 2.36 -21.07
C ALA A 12 24.00 1.40 -22.24
N ARG A 13 24.92 0.46 -22.05
CA ARG A 13 25.43 -0.45 -23.10
C ARG A 13 24.58 -1.72 -23.32
N SER A 14 23.48 -1.92 -22.60
CA SER A 14 22.58 -3.07 -22.77
C SER A 14 21.23 -2.82 -22.09
N GLY A 15 20.12 -3.09 -22.78
CA GLY A 15 18.74 -2.84 -22.29
C GLY A 15 17.69 -2.91 -23.41
N SER A 16 16.41 -2.68 -23.07
CA SER A 16 15.36 -2.50 -24.09
C SER A 16 15.63 -1.23 -24.90
N ILE A 17 15.50 -1.32 -26.22
CA ILE A 17 15.76 -0.20 -27.13
C ILE A 17 14.64 0.83 -27.01
N ASN A 18 15.00 2.10 -26.82
CA ASN A 18 14.06 3.21 -26.92
C ASN A 18 13.90 3.58 -28.41
N TRP A 19 13.07 2.83 -29.13
CA TRP A 19 12.82 3.08 -30.56
C TRP A 19 12.31 4.49 -30.86
N PRO A 20 11.34 5.07 -30.11
CA PRO A 20 10.90 6.45 -30.35
C PRO A 20 12.03 7.47 -30.21
N GLY A 21 12.81 7.42 -29.12
CA GLY A 21 13.94 8.33 -28.93
C GLY A 21 15.06 8.13 -29.95
N THR A 22 15.29 6.89 -30.38
CA THR A 22 16.29 6.56 -31.42
C THR A 22 15.88 7.15 -32.77
N LEU A 23 14.62 6.97 -33.18
CA LEU A 23 14.13 7.42 -34.49
C LEU A 23 13.93 8.94 -34.56
N LEU A 24 13.60 9.60 -33.45
CA LEU A 24 13.53 11.07 -33.37
C LEU A 24 14.90 11.74 -33.58
N ASN A 25 16.00 11.03 -33.32
CA ASN A 25 17.36 11.47 -33.65
C ASN A 25 17.79 11.10 -35.09
N GLY A 26 16.85 10.61 -35.91
CA GLY A 26 17.08 10.15 -37.27
C GLY A 26 17.28 8.64 -37.38
N ARG A 27 17.51 8.16 -38.61
CA ARG A 27 17.71 6.73 -38.88
C ARG A 27 19.08 6.28 -38.33
N PRO A 28 19.14 5.37 -37.35
CA PRO A 28 20.40 4.93 -36.77
C PRO A 28 21.25 4.22 -37.84
N ARG A 29 22.53 4.59 -37.97
CA ARG A 29 23.47 3.99 -38.94
C ARG A 29 24.50 3.10 -38.26
N GLN A 30 24.73 3.29 -36.96
CA GLN A 30 25.69 2.54 -36.16
C GLN A 30 25.05 2.10 -34.82
N ARG A 31 25.53 1.00 -34.22
CA ARG A 31 25.00 0.49 -32.94
C ARG A 31 25.03 1.51 -31.80
N LYS A 32 25.94 2.49 -31.84
CA LYS A 32 26.05 3.58 -30.86
C LYS A 32 24.94 4.62 -30.97
N ASP A 33 24.24 4.68 -32.10
CA ASP A 33 23.14 5.61 -32.35
C ASP A 33 21.83 5.12 -31.73
N VAL A 34 21.79 3.83 -31.35
CA VAL A 34 20.65 3.22 -30.66
C VAL A 34 20.62 3.70 -29.22
N LEU A 35 19.57 4.44 -28.87
CA LEU A 35 19.35 4.83 -27.49
C LEU A 35 18.74 3.66 -26.73
N PHE A 36 19.48 3.18 -25.73
CA PHE A 36 18.95 2.24 -24.75
C PHE A 36 18.09 2.98 -23.74
N GLN A 37 16.94 2.41 -23.42
CA GLN A 37 16.07 2.95 -22.40
C GLN A 37 16.83 2.89 -21.07
N LEU A 38 17.15 4.06 -20.49
CA LEU A 38 17.71 4.12 -19.16
C LEU A 38 16.67 3.46 -18.23
N ARG A 39 17.02 2.31 -17.66
CA ARG A 39 16.19 1.61 -16.69
C ARG A 39 16.22 2.40 -15.37
N THR A 40 15.69 3.62 -15.36
CA THR A 40 15.20 4.24 -14.12
C THR A 40 13.87 3.58 -13.77
N ARG A 41 13.89 2.26 -13.59
CA ARG A 41 12.85 1.57 -12.85
C ARG A 41 13.20 1.78 -11.38
N SER A 42 12.74 2.90 -10.81
CA SER A 42 12.37 2.87 -9.40
C SER A 42 11.50 1.62 -9.25
N SER A 43 11.88 0.68 -8.37
CA SER A 43 10.99 -0.43 -8.04
C SER A 43 9.63 0.17 -7.73
N HIS A 44 8.61 -0.17 -8.50
CA HIS A 44 7.28 0.34 -8.24
C HIS A 44 6.90 -0.19 -6.85
N GLU A 45 6.51 0.70 -5.94
CA GLU A 45 6.00 0.29 -4.65
C GLU A 45 4.51 -0.04 -4.78
N LEU A 46 4.08 -1.03 -4.01
CA LEU A 46 2.70 -1.41 -3.80
C LEU A 46 2.40 -1.33 -2.32
N TRP A 47 1.44 -0.49 -1.96
CA TRP A 47 0.93 -0.41 -0.60
C TRP A 47 -0.42 -1.13 -0.55
N LEU A 48 -0.47 -2.23 0.19
CA LEU A 48 -1.70 -2.92 0.54
C LEU A 48 -2.21 -2.36 1.86
N VAL A 49 -3.41 -1.82 1.85
CA VAL A 49 -4.06 -1.26 3.04
C VAL A 49 -5.24 -2.16 3.39
N ILE A 50 -5.24 -2.70 4.60
CA ILE A 50 -6.32 -3.51 5.16
C ILE A 50 -6.97 -2.73 6.28
N VAL A 51 -8.28 -2.53 6.23
CA VAL A 51 -9.01 -1.76 7.24
C VAL A 51 -10.14 -2.60 7.83
N ASP A 52 -10.11 -2.79 9.15
CA ASP A 52 -11.20 -3.34 9.94
C ASP A 52 -12.23 -2.24 10.21
N ALA A 53 -13.37 -2.33 9.53
CA ALA A 53 -14.40 -1.29 9.54
C ALA A 53 -15.67 -1.74 10.27
N SER A 54 -15.50 -2.41 11.42
CA SER A 54 -16.61 -2.92 12.20
C SER A 54 -17.35 -1.84 12.99
N ALA A 55 -18.68 -1.83 12.84
CA ALA A 55 -19.58 -0.84 13.42
C ALA A 55 -19.75 -1.04 14.94
N SER A 56 -19.03 -0.25 15.75
CA SER A 56 -19.46 0.05 17.12
C SER A 56 -19.32 1.54 17.38
N THR A 57 -20.19 2.14 18.20
CA THR A 57 -20.24 3.58 18.45
C THR A 57 -18.92 4.15 18.98
N ARG A 58 -18.21 3.44 19.86
CA ARG A 58 -16.87 3.84 20.34
C ARG A 58 -15.80 3.75 19.25
N ARG A 59 -15.94 2.80 18.31
CA ARG A 59 -15.08 2.70 17.13
C ARG A 59 -15.32 3.80 16.13
N HIS A 60 -16.51 4.42 16.08
CA HIS A 60 -16.78 5.49 15.10
C HIS A 60 -15.85 6.69 15.31
N GLN A 61 -15.54 7.07 16.56
CA GLN A 61 -14.61 8.17 16.83
C GLN A 61 -13.17 7.79 16.46
N ALA A 62 -12.71 6.60 16.84
CA ALA A 62 -11.36 6.12 16.48
C ALA A 62 -11.20 5.93 14.97
N LEU A 63 -12.28 5.54 14.29
CA LEU A 63 -12.33 5.39 12.85
C LEU A 63 -12.29 6.75 12.14
N SER A 64 -12.85 7.81 12.73
CA SER A 64 -12.74 9.17 12.18
C SER A 64 -11.29 9.62 12.07
N ASP A 65 -10.52 9.46 13.14
CA ASP A 65 -9.08 9.77 13.14
C ASP A 65 -8.32 8.85 12.17
N ALA A 66 -8.70 7.57 12.13
CA ALA A 66 -8.12 6.62 11.19
C ALA A 66 -8.39 7.01 9.73
N LYS A 67 -9.56 7.57 9.41
CA LYS A 67 -9.85 8.11 8.06
C LYS A 67 -8.92 9.28 7.72
N GLY A 68 -8.64 10.16 8.68
CA GLY A 68 -7.68 11.25 8.51
C GLY A 68 -6.27 10.74 8.20
N LEU A 69 -5.79 9.76 8.98
CA LEU A 69 -4.52 9.11 8.74
C LEU A 69 -4.48 8.37 7.39
N LEU A 70 -5.53 7.63 7.05
CA LEU A 70 -5.64 6.93 5.76
C LEU A 70 -5.65 7.90 4.59
N ALA A 71 -6.28 9.06 4.72
CA ALA A 71 -6.25 10.11 3.69
C ALA A 71 -4.81 10.61 3.46
N GLN A 72 -4.05 10.85 4.54
CA GLN A 72 -2.64 11.24 4.44
C GLN A 72 -1.79 10.14 3.78
N VAL A 73 -1.97 8.88 4.19
CA VAL A 73 -1.29 7.72 3.59
C VAL A 73 -1.60 7.62 2.09
N PHE A 74 -2.85 7.82 1.67
CA PHE A 74 -3.22 7.77 0.26
C PHE A 74 -2.64 8.94 -0.53
N ASP A 75 -2.59 10.14 0.05
CA ASP A 75 -1.97 11.31 -0.57
C ASP A 75 -0.44 11.11 -0.71
N ASP A 76 0.20 10.47 0.26
CA ASP A 76 1.64 10.15 0.18
C ASP A 76 1.93 9.03 -0.82
N ALA A 77 1.09 8.00 -0.88
CA ALA A 77 1.17 6.98 -1.92
C ALA A 77 1.04 7.60 -3.32
N TYR A 78 0.14 8.58 -3.47
CA TYR A 78 -0.03 9.33 -4.71
C TYR A 78 1.24 10.11 -5.08
N ARG A 79 1.80 10.87 -4.13
CA ARG A 79 3.05 11.63 -4.32
C ARG A 79 4.22 10.72 -4.70
N GLN A 80 4.35 9.58 -4.05
CA GLN A 80 5.40 8.59 -4.31
C GLN A 80 5.13 7.75 -5.56
N ARG A 81 4.00 7.96 -6.24
CA ARG A 81 3.54 7.16 -7.39
C ARG A 81 3.49 5.66 -7.07
N ALA A 82 3.23 5.32 -5.80
CA ALA A 82 2.99 3.97 -5.36
C ALA A 82 1.63 3.49 -5.88
N ARG A 83 1.53 2.19 -6.13
CA ARG A 83 0.27 1.54 -6.45
C ARG A 83 -0.45 1.26 -5.13
N LEU A 84 -1.75 1.48 -5.09
CA LEU A 84 -2.57 1.16 -3.93
C LEU A 84 -3.39 -0.10 -4.19
N ALA A 85 -3.51 -0.92 -3.17
CA ALA A 85 -4.55 -1.92 -3.06
C ALA A 85 -5.22 -1.79 -1.70
N LEU A 86 -6.53 -1.93 -1.66
CA LEU A 86 -7.33 -1.63 -0.48
C LEU A 86 -8.34 -2.74 -0.27
N LEU A 87 -8.27 -3.33 0.93
CA LEU A 87 -9.12 -4.42 1.38
C LEU A 87 -9.85 -4.00 2.66
N THR A 88 -11.16 -4.09 2.66
CA THR A 88 -11.97 -3.77 3.84
C THR A 88 -12.48 -5.06 4.47
N ALA A 89 -12.23 -5.23 5.78
CA ALA A 89 -12.85 -6.27 6.59
C ALA A 89 -14.09 -5.68 7.28
N SER A 90 -15.26 -5.86 6.66
CA SER A 90 -16.55 -5.39 7.20
C SER A 90 -17.67 -6.33 6.77
N GLY A 91 -18.68 -6.55 7.61
CA GLY A 91 -19.79 -7.42 7.25
C GLY A 91 -19.43 -8.91 7.41
N GLN A 92 -19.82 -9.71 6.43
CA GLN A 92 -19.64 -11.17 6.44
C GLN A 92 -18.36 -11.63 5.71
N ALA A 93 -17.83 -10.82 4.80
CA ALA A 93 -16.69 -11.20 3.95
C ALA A 93 -15.78 -9.99 3.66
N PRO A 94 -14.47 -10.21 3.45
CA PRO A 94 -13.56 -9.17 3.00
C PRO A 94 -13.94 -8.64 1.61
N LYS A 95 -13.77 -7.34 1.39
CA LYS A 95 -14.11 -6.68 0.11
C LYS A 95 -12.97 -5.84 -0.41
N TRP A 96 -12.50 -6.13 -1.62
CA TRP A 96 -11.56 -5.28 -2.34
C TRP A 96 -12.24 -4.02 -2.86
N GLN A 97 -11.63 -2.89 -2.60
CA GLN A 97 -12.10 -1.58 -3.08
C GLN A 97 -11.27 -1.12 -4.28
N VAL A 98 -9.96 -1.35 -4.19
CA VAL A 98 -8.99 -1.03 -5.24
C VAL A 98 -7.96 -2.15 -5.29
N GLN A 99 -7.55 -2.55 -6.49
CA GLN A 99 -6.49 -3.53 -6.67
C GLN A 99 -5.42 -3.03 -7.64
N GLY A 100 -4.33 -2.47 -7.10
CA GLY A 100 -3.15 -2.14 -7.91
C GLY A 100 -3.32 -0.96 -8.87
N LEU A 101 -4.27 -0.07 -8.59
CA LEU A 101 -4.41 1.19 -9.31
C LEU A 101 -3.41 2.23 -8.78
N LYS A 102 -3.14 3.26 -9.57
CA LYS A 102 -2.50 4.46 -9.04
C LYS A 102 -3.47 5.09 -8.03
N ALA A 103 -2.93 5.60 -6.92
CA ALA A 103 -3.73 6.36 -5.97
C ALA A 103 -4.56 7.41 -6.72
N SER A 104 -5.86 7.50 -6.43
CA SER A 104 -6.78 8.37 -7.13
C SER A 104 -7.73 9.03 -6.14
N ALA A 105 -8.29 10.17 -6.54
CA ALA A 105 -9.24 10.93 -5.73
C ALA A 105 -10.50 10.12 -5.33
N GLY A 106 -10.80 9.02 -6.03
CA GLY A 106 -11.94 8.15 -5.74
C GLY A 106 -11.87 7.44 -4.38
N LEU A 107 -10.70 7.37 -3.74
CA LEU A 107 -10.52 6.78 -2.41
C LEU A 107 -11.17 7.62 -1.29
N ARG A 108 -11.36 8.93 -1.48
CA ARG A 108 -12.01 9.80 -0.47
C ARG A 108 -13.49 9.48 -0.30
N ALA A 109 -14.23 9.29 -1.40
CA ALA A 109 -15.63 8.86 -1.33
C ALA A 109 -15.78 7.49 -0.64
N TRP A 110 -14.80 6.59 -0.82
CA TRP A 110 -14.77 5.33 -0.09
C TRP A 110 -14.49 5.52 1.42
N LEU A 111 -13.56 6.41 1.79
CA LEU A 111 -13.27 6.74 3.19
C LEU A 111 -14.52 7.24 3.92
N ASP A 112 -15.36 8.03 3.25
CA ASP A 112 -16.61 8.54 3.83
C ASP A 112 -17.57 7.39 4.19
N GLY A 113 -17.66 6.37 3.32
CA GLY A 113 -18.49 5.17 3.53
C GLY A 113 -17.92 4.14 4.52
N LEU A 114 -16.71 4.33 5.03
CA LEU A 114 -16.07 3.42 5.97
C LEU A 114 -16.77 3.45 7.34
N GLY A 115 -17.19 2.27 7.85
CA GLY A 115 -17.80 2.10 9.17
C GLY A 115 -19.27 1.65 9.19
N ALA A 116 -19.89 1.43 8.03
CA ALA A 116 -21.32 1.12 7.92
C ALA A 116 -21.71 -0.38 8.12
N GLY A 117 -20.81 -1.26 8.59
CA GLY A 117 -21.05 -2.70 8.62
C GLY A 117 -20.80 -3.37 9.97
N GLY A 118 -21.67 -4.29 10.39
CA GLY A 118 -21.46 -5.15 11.56
C GLY A 118 -20.57 -6.37 11.24
N GLY A 119 -19.74 -6.82 12.18
CA GLY A 119 -18.84 -7.98 12.02
C GLY A 119 -17.44 -7.64 11.50
N THR A 120 -16.47 -8.54 11.74
CA THR A 120 -15.06 -8.38 11.38
C THR A 120 -14.51 -9.69 10.78
N PRO A 121 -14.50 -9.84 9.44
CA PRO A 121 -13.86 -10.98 8.78
C PRO A 121 -12.35 -10.74 8.59
N LEU A 122 -11.65 -10.22 9.61
CA LEU A 122 -10.25 -9.81 9.50
C LEU A 122 -9.32 -10.98 9.14
N LEU A 123 -9.54 -12.16 9.73
CA LEU A 123 -8.75 -13.34 9.40
C LEU A 123 -8.91 -13.75 7.93
N ALA A 124 -10.14 -13.69 7.40
CA ALA A 124 -10.40 -13.95 6.00
C ALA A 124 -9.74 -12.90 5.10
N ALA A 125 -9.76 -11.63 5.51
CA ALA A 125 -9.09 -10.53 4.81
C ALA A 125 -7.57 -10.76 4.72
N LEU A 126 -6.92 -11.12 5.84
CA LEU A 126 -5.49 -11.41 5.87
C LEU A 126 -5.14 -12.63 4.99
N GLY A 127 -5.97 -13.68 5.02
CA GLY A 127 -5.77 -14.85 4.17
C GLY A 127 -5.90 -14.53 2.68
N GLU A 128 -6.86 -13.68 2.31
CA GLU A 128 -7.03 -13.22 0.94
C GLU A 128 -5.90 -12.29 0.48
N ALA A 129 -5.50 -11.36 1.36
CA ALA A 129 -4.35 -10.49 1.15
C ALA A 129 -3.07 -11.29 0.88
N GLY A 130 -2.78 -12.31 1.70
CA GLY A 130 -1.60 -13.17 1.53
C GLY A 130 -1.59 -13.88 0.17
N ARG A 131 -2.72 -14.48 -0.24
CA ARG A 131 -2.85 -15.12 -1.57
C ARG A 131 -2.60 -14.11 -2.69
N TRP A 132 -3.18 -12.91 -2.58
CA TRP A 132 -3.06 -11.87 -3.59
C TRP A 132 -1.64 -11.30 -3.68
N LEU A 133 -0.98 -11.03 -2.54
CA LEU A 133 0.41 -10.58 -2.48
C LEU A 133 1.35 -11.62 -3.10
N ALA A 134 1.19 -12.90 -2.78
CA ALA A 134 2.00 -13.99 -3.33
C ALA A 134 1.84 -14.11 -4.85
N ALA A 135 0.60 -14.09 -5.36
CA ALA A 135 0.34 -14.11 -6.80
C ALA A 135 0.96 -12.88 -7.50
N ARG A 136 0.91 -11.72 -6.84
CA ARG A 136 1.45 -10.48 -7.38
C ARG A 136 2.98 -10.44 -7.37
N LYS A 137 3.63 -10.96 -6.34
CA LYS A 137 5.09 -11.10 -6.26
C LYS A 137 5.63 -11.98 -7.39
N LYS A 138 4.92 -13.06 -7.73
CA LYS A 138 5.23 -13.90 -8.90
C LYS A 138 5.15 -13.12 -10.22
N ARG A 139 4.14 -12.26 -10.38
CA ARG A 139 3.92 -11.47 -11.60
C ARG A 139 4.87 -10.27 -11.72
N PHE A 140 5.22 -9.64 -10.61
CA PHE A 140 6.06 -8.46 -10.55
C PHE A 140 7.15 -8.63 -9.46
N PRO A 141 8.20 -9.43 -9.71
CA PRO A 141 9.19 -9.79 -8.70
C PRO A 141 10.07 -8.62 -8.23
N ALA A 142 10.11 -7.53 -8.99
CA ALA A 142 10.82 -6.29 -8.64
C ALA A 142 9.92 -5.23 -7.97
N GLU A 143 8.62 -5.51 -7.77
CA GLU A 143 7.68 -4.61 -7.09
C GLU A 143 7.84 -4.79 -5.58
N GLN A 144 8.12 -3.70 -4.85
CA GLN A 144 8.24 -3.74 -3.40
C GLN A 144 6.85 -3.66 -2.78
N GLN A 145 6.48 -4.66 -1.98
CA GLN A 145 5.17 -4.73 -1.34
C GLN A 145 5.28 -4.26 0.10
N ARG A 146 4.32 -3.45 0.56
CA ARG A 146 4.19 -3.02 1.95
C ARG A 146 2.75 -3.22 2.41
N LEU A 147 2.57 -3.61 3.66
CA LEU A 147 1.26 -3.77 4.29
C LEU A 147 1.01 -2.65 5.31
N LEU A 148 -0.19 -2.09 5.29
CA LEU A 148 -0.74 -1.27 6.36
C LEU A 148 -2.03 -1.92 6.85
N LEU A 149 -2.06 -2.37 8.11
CA LEU A 149 -3.24 -2.94 8.73
C LEU A 149 -3.79 -1.98 9.78
N VAL A 150 -5.04 -1.54 9.63
CA VAL A 150 -5.73 -0.70 10.60
C VAL A 150 -6.81 -1.54 11.29
N THR A 151 -6.68 -1.78 12.59
CA THR A 151 -7.62 -2.58 13.37
C THR A 151 -7.66 -2.16 14.84
N ASP A 152 -8.77 -2.41 15.52
CA ASP A 152 -8.90 -2.19 16.96
C ASP A 152 -8.51 -3.43 17.79
N GLY A 153 -7.94 -4.45 17.15
CA GLY A 153 -7.45 -5.66 17.81
C GLY A 153 -8.54 -6.53 18.44
N ARG A 154 -9.83 -6.29 18.20
CA ARG A 154 -10.93 -7.00 18.89
C ARG A 154 -11.28 -8.35 18.30
N LEU A 155 -10.37 -8.96 17.55
CA LEU A 155 -10.49 -10.37 17.18
C LEU A 155 -10.46 -11.21 18.47
N LYS A 156 -11.48 -12.04 18.70
CA LYS A 156 -11.65 -12.75 19.98
C LYS A 156 -10.64 -13.86 20.16
N ASP A 157 -10.53 -14.70 19.13
CA ASP A 157 -9.61 -15.82 19.01
C ASP A 157 -9.17 -15.90 17.55
N TRP A 158 -7.89 -16.20 17.31
CA TRP A 158 -7.40 -16.57 15.99
C TRP A 158 -6.47 -17.78 16.13
N PRO A 159 -6.69 -18.87 15.38
CA PRO A 159 -5.88 -20.09 15.48
C PRO A 159 -4.44 -19.89 14.95
N GLY A 160 -4.21 -18.79 14.23
CA GLY A 160 -2.93 -18.38 13.66
C GLY A 160 -3.15 -17.38 12.54
N LEU A 161 -2.17 -16.52 12.30
CA LEU A 161 -2.20 -15.54 11.22
C LEU A 161 -1.42 -16.04 10.00
N PRO A 162 -1.84 -15.67 8.78
CA PRO A 162 -1.09 -16.03 7.59
C PRO A 162 0.25 -15.29 7.57
N VAL A 163 1.30 -15.97 7.10
CA VAL A 163 2.60 -15.33 6.87
C VAL A 163 2.50 -14.41 5.65
N LEU A 164 2.83 -13.14 5.85
CA LEU A 164 2.86 -12.13 4.80
C LEU A 164 4.32 -11.75 4.52
N ASP A 165 4.82 -12.14 3.35
CA ASP A 165 6.22 -11.94 2.94
C ASP A 165 6.46 -10.51 2.41
N CYS A 166 6.12 -9.53 3.25
CA CYS A 166 6.33 -8.11 3.02
C CYS A 166 6.41 -7.34 4.34
N PRO A 167 7.19 -6.22 4.41
CA PRO A 167 7.15 -5.32 5.55
C PRO A 167 5.73 -4.82 5.83
N GLY A 168 5.32 -4.87 7.09
CA GLY A 168 3.99 -4.45 7.53
C GLY A 168 4.04 -3.43 8.66
N LEU A 169 3.01 -2.57 8.71
CA LEU A 169 2.72 -1.70 9.84
C LEU A 169 1.28 -1.95 10.29
N LEU A 170 1.09 -2.25 11.57
CA LEU A 170 -0.21 -2.34 12.22
C LEU A 170 -0.48 -1.05 12.99
N ILE A 171 -1.55 -0.36 12.62
CA ILE A 171 -2.10 0.79 13.35
C ILE A 171 -3.24 0.29 14.24
N ASP A 172 -3.00 0.40 15.54
CA ASP A 172 -3.98 0.09 16.58
C ASP A 172 -4.89 1.29 16.82
N ILE A 173 -6.18 1.09 16.56
CA ILE A 173 -7.23 2.10 16.79
C ILE A 173 -8.04 1.81 18.08
N GLU A 174 -7.52 0.96 18.98
CA GLU A 174 -8.16 0.62 20.25
C GLU A 174 -8.15 1.79 21.26
N ARG A 175 -9.25 2.53 21.32
CA ARG A 175 -9.49 3.56 22.36
C ARG A 175 -10.50 3.11 23.41
N GLY A 176 -10.19 2.03 24.11
CA GLY A 176 -10.97 1.51 25.23
C GLY A 176 -10.39 1.94 26.59
N PRO A 177 -11.21 2.03 27.66
CA PRO A 177 -10.72 2.27 29.03
C PRO A 177 -9.81 1.13 29.53
N ILE A 178 -9.92 -0.06 28.93
CA ILE A 178 -9.03 -1.20 29.12
C ILE A 178 -8.48 -1.56 27.75
N ARG A 179 -7.16 -1.56 27.60
CA ARG A 179 -6.46 -2.01 26.38
C ARG A 179 -6.28 -3.52 26.44
N LEU A 180 -6.78 -4.24 25.45
CA LEU A 180 -6.65 -5.69 25.39
C LEU A 180 -5.26 -6.13 24.87
N GLY A 181 -4.51 -5.22 24.23
CA GLY A 181 -3.14 -5.48 23.76
C GLY A 181 -3.05 -6.48 22.59
N ARG A 182 -4.18 -6.89 22.05
CA ARG A 182 -4.30 -7.91 20.99
C ARG A 182 -3.74 -7.45 19.65
N ALA A 183 -3.89 -6.16 19.33
CA ALA A 183 -3.29 -5.58 18.13
C ALA A 183 -1.76 -5.69 18.17
N ARG A 184 -1.12 -5.56 19.34
CA ARG A 184 0.32 -5.75 19.50
C ARG A 184 0.74 -7.20 19.29
N GLN A 185 -0.02 -8.15 19.85
CA GLN A 185 0.21 -9.58 19.62
C GLN A 185 0.09 -9.92 18.12
N MET A 186 -0.94 -9.40 17.47
CA MET A 186 -1.17 -9.57 16.04
C MET A 186 -0.02 -9.02 15.19
N ALA A 187 0.50 -7.83 15.55
CA ALA A 187 1.66 -7.25 14.88
C ALA A 187 2.90 -8.15 15.02
N ALA A 188 3.15 -8.70 16.21
CA ALA A 188 4.26 -9.62 16.45
C ALA A 188 4.13 -10.92 15.63
N GLU A 189 2.94 -11.53 15.59
CA GLU A 189 2.67 -12.73 14.79
C GLU A 189 2.78 -12.48 13.28
N LEU A 190 2.41 -11.29 12.81
CA LEU A 190 2.56 -10.87 11.41
C LEU A 190 3.98 -10.38 11.09
N GLN A 191 4.88 -10.28 12.08
CA GLN A 191 6.20 -9.65 11.95
C GLN A 191 6.11 -8.21 11.38
N ALA A 192 5.08 -7.49 11.80
CA ALA A 192 4.79 -6.11 11.43
C ALA A 192 5.18 -5.15 12.56
N ASP A 193 5.56 -3.93 12.18
CA ASP A 193 5.71 -2.84 13.12
C ASP A 193 4.37 -2.50 13.77
N TYR A 194 4.39 -2.03 15.02
CA TYR A 194 3.19 -1.64 15.76
C TYR A 194 3.23 -0.13 16.07
N ARG A 195 2.10 0.55 15.80
CA ARG A 195 1.86 1.94 16.22
C ARG A 195 0.45 2.09 16.74
N HIS A 196 0.29 2.83 17.82
CA HIS A 196 -1.04 3.23 18.29
C HIS A 196 -1.48 4.54 17.62
N ILE A 197 -2.76 4.67 17.26
CA ILE A 197 -3.26 5.86 16.56
C ILE A 197 -3.01 7.17 17.31
N ASP A 198 -3.05 7.15 18.64
CA ASP A 198 -2.78 8.35 19.47
C ASP A 198 -1.34 8.85 19.32
N GLU A 199 -0.37 7.97 19.05
CA GLU A 199 1.01 8.36 18.81
C GLU A 199 1.19 9.06 17.45
N LEU A 200 0.25 8.83 16.52
CA LEU A 200 0.29 9.38 15.16
C LEU A 200 -0.50 10.68 15.03
N VAL A 201 -1.54 10.87 15.85
CA VAL A 201 -2.37 12.09 15.85
C VAL A 201 -1.77 13.19 16.75
N SER A 202 -0.91 12.83 17.71
CA SER A 202 -0.29 13.78 18.65
C SER A 202 1.03 14.41 18.16
N GLY A 203 1.39 14.22 16.88
CA GLY A 203 2.59 14.80 16.24
C GLY A 203 2.23 15.70 15.08
#